data_AF-A0A354B7I8-F1
#
_entry.id   AF-A0A354B7I8-F1
#
_cell.length_a   1.000
_cell.length_b   1.000
_cell.length_c   1.000
_cell.angle_alpha   90.00
_cell.angle_beta   90.00
_cell.angle_gamma   90.00
#
_symmetry.space_group_name_H-M   'P 1'
#
loop_
_entity.id
_entity.type
_entity.pdbx_description
1 polymer ?
#
loop_
_entity_poly.entity_id
_entity_poly.type
_entity_poly.pdbx_seq_one_letter_code
_entity_poly.pdbx_strand_id
1 'polypeptide(L)'
;MKGLQNYDFESQEAREQFEQLMDQLREQLMQQQLDQIAEGINDMSPEDMQRLKDMMAELNRMLEQRANGEEPDFDGFMERYGDFFPENPQTLDELLEVMAQRMAQAQQMLNSMTPEQRQQLQDLSNQLMEDMDLQFQMQQLADNLRDQFPQKGWGQSYDFDGFDPLDMPEAMDMMGELGDIDQLDNLLRGATNPGALAEVDIDRARELLGDESAESLERMAELAKLLEEQGLIENKEGTYELTPRAIRKIGNGALQELFKRMSADTLGKHALEKTGAGHERDFDTKPYEYGDRFNLHIEKTLRNAVARTGGGTPVRLHPDDFEIEHTEQLVRSSTVLMLDVSMSMAMRDNFLPAKKVTMALHSLISSQYPRDFLGMVSFSEVAREFNAATLPELSWDYVYGTNMQHSFQIARKMLAKQAGTKQIIMITDGEPTAHITPSGQPYFNYPPSQETVDLTLAEVAKCTREDIRINTFVLDVTHYLQHFVEQISRMNGGRAFFTTNENLGDYVLMDFVDHKRSLVRGR
;
A
#
# COMPACT_ATOMS: atom_id res chain seq x y z
N MET A 1 13.79 2.90 51.76
CA MET A 1 12.44 2.33 51.51
C MET A 1 12.34 1.76 50.10
N LYS A 2 12.68 2.50 49.02
CA LYS A 2 12.74 1.95 47.63
C LYS A 2 13.58 0.66 47.45
N GLY A 3 14.59 0.43 48.29
CA GLY A 3 15.41 -0.79 48.25
C GLY A 3 14.80 -2.08 48.80
N LEU A 4 13.62 -2.02 49.45
CA LEU A 4 12.92 -3.21 49.98
C LEU A 4 11.75 -3.67 49.08
N GLN A 5 11.40 -2.90 48.04
CA GLN A 5 10.31 -3.24 47.09
C GLN A 5 10.65 -4.44 46.20
N ASN A 6 11.94 -4.70 45.94
CA ASN A 6 12.42 -5.86 45.18
C ASN A 6 12.94 -6.99 46.09
N TYR A 7 12.57 -6.99 47.38
CA TYR A 7 13.05 -7.99 48.33
C TYR A 7 12.13 -9.21 48.34
N ASP A 8 12.68 -10.39 48.02
CA ASP A 8 11.95 -11.65 48.08
C ASP A 8 11.80 -12.06 49.56
N PHE A 9 10.64 -11.72 50.15
CA PHE A 9 10.38 -12.01 51.57
C PHE A 9 10.25 -13.53 51.79
N GLU A 10 11.18 -14.12 52.54
CA GLU A 10 11.13 -15.56 52.89
C GLU A 10 9.98 -15.92 53.85
N SER A 11 9.38 -14.93 54.52
CA SER A 11 8.27 -15.11 55.45
C SER A 11 7.02 -14.34 55.00
N GLN A 12 5.89 -15.05 54.97
CA GLN A 12 4.59 -14.50 54.61
C GLN A 12 4.13 -13.39 55.59
N GLU A 13 4.44 -13.52 56.88
CA GLU A 13 4.16 -12.48 57.89
C GLU A 13 4.95 -11.19 57.66
N ALA A 14 6.20 -11.29 57.18
CA ALA A 14 7.03 -10.11 56.91
C ALA A 14 6.53 -9.33 55.68
N ARG A 15 6.02 -10.06 54.68
CA ARG A 15 5.37 -9.47 53.51
C ARG A 15 4.07 -8.76 53.89
N GLU A 16 3.21 -9.40 54.70
CA GLU A 16 1.97 -8.79 55.18
C GLU A 16 2.22 -7.53 56.02
N GLN A 17 3.24 -7.52 56.87
CA GLN A 17 3.60 -6.32 57.66
C GLN A 17 4.18 -5.20 56.80
N PHE A 18 4.94 -5.53 55.75
CA PHE A 18 5.46 -4.53 54.81
C PHE A 18 4.33 -3.93 53.96
N GLU A 19 3.40 -4.76 53.48
CA GLU A 19 2.19 -4.32 52.77
C GLU A 19 1.34 -3.40 53.67
N GLN A 20 1.10 -3.78 54.94
CA GLN A 20 0.39 -2.91 55.90
C GLN A 20 1.10 -1.59 56.18
N LEU A 21 2.43 -1.60 56.27
CA LEU A 21 3.20 -0.38 56.51
C LEU A 21 3.18 0.55 55.29
N MET A 22 3.21 -0.01 54.08
CA MET A 22 3.06 0.73 52.83
C MET A 22 1.65 1.33 52.70
N ASP A 23 0.61 0.57 53.06
CA ASP A 23 -0.77 1.06 53.06
C ASP A 23 -0.95 2.23 54.06
N GLN A 24 -0.38 2.14 55.26
CA GLN A 24 -0.42 3.23 56.24
C GLN A 24 0.34 4.48 55.77
N LEU A 25 1.50 4.30 55.11
CA LEU A 25 2.26 5.42 54.57
C LEU A 25 1.52 6.10 53.42
N ARG A 26 0.86 5.29 52.57
CA ARG A 26 0.01 5.75 51.47
C ARG A 26 -1.15 6.57 51.98
N GLU A 27 -1.82 6.10 53.04
CA GLU A 27 -2.94 6.80 53.67
C GLU A 27 -2.49 8.15 54.25
N GLN A 28 -1.33 8.21 54.90
CA GLN A 28 -0.78 9.47 55.44
C GLN A 28 -0.37 10.49 54.37
N LEU A 29 0.28 10.05 53.28
CA LEU A 29 0.72 10.96 52.21
C LEU A 29 -0.47 11.54 51.44
N MET A 30 -1.48 10.72 51.17
CA MET A 30 -2.74 11.16 50.56
C MET A 30 -3.47 12.16 51.44
N GLN A 31 -3.53 11.90 52.75
CA GLN A 31 -4.19 12.79 53.71
C GLN A 31 -3.47 14.15 53.81
N GLN A 32 -2.13 14.15 53.85
CA GLN A 32 -1.34 15.38 53.83
C GLN A 32 -1.56 16.22 52.56
N GLN A 33 -1.75 15.58 51.41
CA GLN A 33 -1.94 16.28 50.14
C GLN A 33 -3.37 16.81 49.99
N LEU A 34 -4.37 16.06 50.47
CA LEU A 34 -5.75 16.55 50.57
C LEU A 34 -5.87 17.73 51.54
N ASP A 35 -5.14 17.71 52.66
CA ASP A 35 -5.09 18.81 53.61
C ASP A 35 -4.47 20.08 52.98
N GLN A 36 -3.45 19.95 52.14
CA GLN A 36 -2.87 21.09 51.39
C GLN A 36 -3.82 21.68 50.35
N ILE A 37 -4.59 20.83 49.66
CA ILE A 37 -5.63 21.26 48.70
C ILE A 37 -6.76 21.98 49.46
N ALA A 38 -7.15 21.46 50.62
CA ALA A 38 -8.17 22.08 51.47
C ALA A 38 -7.71 23.43 52.06
N GLU A 39 -6.43 23.60 52.40
CA GLU A 39 -5.86 24.91 52.79
C GLU A 39 -5.87 25.91 51.63
N GLY A 40 -5.50 25.49 50.41
CA GLY A 40 -5.50 26.37 49.24
C GLY A 40 -6.88 26.85 48.81
N ILE A 41 -7.92 26.03 49.02
CA ILE A 41 -9.32 26.41 48.74
C ILE A 41 -9.88 27.34 49.83
N ASN A 42 -9.48 27.16 51.10
CA ASN A 42 -9.91 28.03 52.20
C ASN A 42 -9.34 29.46 52.13
N ASP A 43 -8.28 29.69 51.34
CA ASP A 43 -7.67 31.00 51.13
C ASP A 43 -8.34 31.84 50.02
N MET A 44 -9.35 31.32 49.33
CA MET A 44 -10.09 32.10 48.31
C MET A 44 -11.00 33.15 48.96
N SER A 45 -10.91 34.39 48.47
CA SER A 45 -11.80 35.45 48.96
C SER A 45 -13.23 35.26 48.40
N PRO A 46 -14.28 35.73 49.10
CA PRO A 46 -15.64 35.74 48.57
C PRO A 46 -15.78 36.47 47.22
N GLU A 47 -14.87 37.42 46.93
CA GLU A 47 -14.84 38.17 45.67
C GLU A 47 -14.34 37.31 44.50
N ASP A 48 -13.34 36.46 44.74
CA ASP A 48 -12.82 35.53 43.74
C ASP A 48 -13.84 34.45 43.37
N MET A 49 -14.59 33.98 44.37
CA MET A 49 -15.68 33.01 44.19
C MET A 49 -16.83 33.60 43.36
N GLN A 50 -17.16 34.87 43.58
CA GLN A 50 -18.18 35.54 42.78
C GLN A 50 -17.74 35.71 41.32
N ARG A 51 -16.47 36.08 41.10
CA ARG A 51 -15.91 36.23 39.76
C ARG A 51 -15.87 34.93 38.97
N LEU A 52 -15.58 33.81 39.63
CA LEU A 52 -15.63 32.47 39.03
C LEU A 52 -17.05 32.11 38.56
N LYS A 53 -18.07 32.41 39.37
CA LYS A 53 -19.48 32.19 39.01
C LYS A 53 -19.90 33.06 37.84
N ASP A 54 -19.53 34.33 37.84
CA ASP A 54 -19.89 35.25 36.76
C ASP A 54 -19.27 34.77 35.43
N MET A 55 -18.02 34.29 35.45
CA MET A 55 -17.37 33.67 34.29
C MET A 55 -18.13 32.44 33.79
N MET A 56 -18.47 31.49 34.67
CA MET A 56 -19.16 30.25 34.31
C MET A 56 -20.57 30.51 33.77
N ALA A 57 -21.30 31.46 34.36
CA ALA A 57 -22.60 31.89 33.87
C ALA A 57 -22.51 32.52 32.47
N GLU A 58 -21.49 33.34 32.22
CA GLU A 58 -21.26 33.99 30.93
C GLU A 58 -20.86 32.99 29.83
N LEU A 59 -20.01 32.02 30.17
CA LEU A 59 -19.62 30.95 29.26
C LEU A 59 -20.81 30.07 28.86
N ASN A 60 -21.66 29.69 29.83
CA ASN A 60 -22.89 28.95 29.55
C ASN A 60 -23.85 29.74 28.64
N ARG A 61 -23.97 31.06 28.82
CA ARG A 61 -24.75 31.92 27.91
C ARG A 61 -24.17 31.95 26.50
N MET A 62 -22.85 32.02 26.35
CA MET A 62 -22.20 31.98 25.04
C MET A 62 -22.44 30.64 24.32
N LEU A 63 -22.44 29.53 25.07
CA LEU A 63 -22.78 28.22 24.55
C LEU A 63 -24.24 28.13 24.09
N GLU A 64 -25.18 28.71 24.85
CA GLU A 64 -26.59 28.80 24.48
C GLU A 64 -26.81 29.68 23.23
N GLN A 65 -26.14 30.83 23.15
CA GLN A 65 -26.18 31.71 21.97
C GLN A 65 -25.73 30.96 20.71
N ARG A 66 -24.60 30.24 20.82
CA ARG A 66 -24.08 29.41 19.73
C ARG A 66 -25.05 28.29 19.33
N ALA A 67 -25.67 27.62 20.30
CA ALA A 67 -26.66 26.58 20.03
C ALA A 67 -27.91 27.11 19.31
N ASN A 68 -28.24 28.39 19.52
CA ASN A 68 -29.32 29.10 18.83
C ASN A 68 -28.88 29.72 17.48
N GLY A 69 -27.62 29.55 17.07
CA GLY A 69 -27.08 30.08 15.82
C GLY A 69 -26.66 31.56 15.86
N GLU A 70 -26.47 32.12 17.05
CA GLU A 70 -25.95 33.48 17.27
C GLU A 70 -24.42 33.47 17.44
N GLU A 71 -23.74 34.56 17.07
CA GLU A 71 -22.30 34.73 17.30
C GLU A 71 -22.06 35.31 18.71
N PRO A 72 -21.41 34.56 19.63
CA PRO A 72 -21.11 35.03 20.97
C PRO A 72 -19.91 36.00 21.00
N ASP A 73 -19.91 36.93 21.95
CA ASP A 73 -18.84 37.91 22.16
C ASP A 73 -17.64 37.29 22.91
N PHE A 74 -16.81 36.55 22.17
CA PHE A 74 -15.61 35.90 22.70
C PHE A 74 -14.52 36.90 23.11
N ASP A 75 -14.32 37.96 22.32
CA ASP A 75 -13.29 38.97 22.58
C ASP A 75 -13.57 39.69 23.91
N GLY A 76 -14.83 40.06 24.17
CA GLY A 76 -15.26 40.66 25.43
C GLY A 76 -15.15 39.71 26.62
N PHE A 77 -15.35 38.41 26.43
CA PHE A 77 -15.16 37.40 27.48
C PHE A 77 -13.68 37.28 27.89
N MET A 78 -12.78 37.21 26.90
CA MET A 78 -11.34 37.12 27.15
C MET A 78 -10.77 38.40 27.79
N GLU A 79 -11.32 39.58 27.51
CA GLU A 79 -10.94 40.83 28.20
C GLU A 79 -11.29 40.80 29.71
N ARG A 80 -12.38 40.11 30.10
CA ARG A 80 -12.87 40.05 31.48
C ARG A 80 -12.27 38.91 32.32
N TYR A 81 -12.03 37.75 31.70
CA TYR A 81 -11.66 36.51 32.40
C TYR A 81 -10.43 35.79 31.82
N GLY A 82 -9.68 36.42 30.91
CA GLY A 82 -8.51 35.81 30.28
C GLY A 82 -7.40 35.39 31.26
N ASP A 83 -7.39 35.95 32.47
CA ASP A 83 -6.46 35.59 33.54
C ASP A 83 -6.68 34.18 34.13
N PHE A 84 -7.86 33.56 33.90
CA PHE A 84 -8.13 32.17 34.28
C PHE A 84 -7.59 31.14 33.25
N PHE A 85 -7.13 31.61 32.07
CA PHE A 85 -6.75 30.75 30.94
C PHE A 85 -5.31 31.03 30.48
N PRO A 86 -4.29 30.42 31.10
CA PRO A 86 -2.89 30.61 30.74
C PRO A 86 -2.54 30.17 29.30
N GLU A 87 -3.35 29.30 28.69
CA GLU A 87 -3.20 28.82 27.31
C GLU A 87 -3.57 29.86 26.25
N ASN A 88 -4.20 30.97 26.66
CA ASN A 88 -4.55 32.11 25.81
C ASN A 88 -5.26 31.74 24.48
N PRO A 89 -6.43 31.06 24.54
CA PRO A 89 -7.16 30.62 23.37
C PRO A 89 -7.56 31.80 22.47
N GLN A 90 -7.43 31.63 21.16
CA GLN A 90 -7.72 32.67 20.17
C GLN A 90 -9.16 32.62 19.66
N THR A 91 -9.85 31.50 19.89
CA THR A 91 -11.25 31.31 19.49
C THR A 91 -12.06 30.63 20.58
N LEU A 92 -13.38 30.78 20.52
CA LEU A 92 -14.29 30.06 21.41
C LEU A 92 -14.15 28.53 21.26
N ASP A 93 -13.88 28.03 20.06
CA ASP A 93 -13.66 26.60 19.83
C ASP A 93 -12.41 26.08 20.55
N GLU A 94 -11.31 26.80 20.47
CA GLU A 94 -10.08 26.48 21.21
C GLU A 94 -10.29 26.55 22.73
N LEU A 95 -11.02 27.55 23.22
CA LEU A 95 -11.36 27.68 24.65
C LEU A 95 -12.16 26.46 25.13
N LEU A 96 -13.18 26.05 24.36
CA LEU A 96 -14.02 24.91 24.71
C LEU A 96 -13.25 23.59 24.62
N GLU A 97 -12.33 23.46 23.67
CA GLU A 97 -11.45 22.30 23.56
C GLU A 97 -10.51 22.17 24.76
N VAL A 98 -9.86 23.25 25.18
CA VAL A 98 -9.01 23.29 26.39
C VAL A 98 -9.81 22.93 27.63
N MET A 99 -11.03 23.45 27.76
CA MET A 99 -11.91 23.16 28.89
C MET A 99 -12.40 21.70 28.89
N ALA A 100 -12.78 21.17 27.73
CA ALA A 100 -13.15 19.77 27.57
C ALA A 100 -11.99 18.84 27.94
N GLN A 101 -10.76 19.18 27.53
CA GLN A 101 -9.57 18.42 27.85
C GLN A 101 -9.28 18.40 29.36
N ARG A 102 -9.31 19.56 30.02
CA ARG A 102 -9.14 19.65 31.48
C ARG A 102 -10.20 18.85 32.25
N MET A 103 -11.46 18.96 31.85
CA MET A 103 -12.54 18.22 32.52
C MET A 103 -12.52 16.72 32.25
N ALA A 104 -12.15 16.29 31.04
CA ALA A 104 -11.95 14.88 30.73
C ALA A 104 -10.83 14.28 31.59
N GLN A 105 -9.71 14.99 31.76
CA GLN A 105 -8.61 14.58 32.62
C GLN A 105 -9.03 14.50 34.11
N ALA A 106 -9.78 15.48 34.61
CA ALA A 106 -10.28 15.47 35.98
C ALA A 106 -11.25 14.29 36.22
N GLN A 107 -12.13 14.01 35.25
CA GLN A 107 -13.05 12.88 35.31
C GLN A 107 -12.32 11.53 35.25
N GLN A 108 -11.27 11.43 34.43
CA GLN A 108 -10.42 10.23 34.37
C GLN A 108 -9.70 9.98 35.69
N MET A 109 -9.20 11.04 36.35
CA MET A 109 -8.62 10.97 37.68
C MET A 109 -9.64 10.49 38.72
N LEU A 110 -10.87 11.02 38.70
CA LEU A 110 -11.94 10.54 39.59
C LEU A 110 -12.32 9.07 39.31
N ASN A 111 -12.26 8.66 38.04
CA ASN A 111 -12.55 7.29 37.64
C ASN A 111 -11.44 6.31 38.08
N SER A 112 -10.19 6.76 38.19
CA SER A 112 -9.05 5.95 38.67
C SER A 112 -8.94 5.88 40.20
N MET A 113 -9.64 6.74 40.95
CA MET A 113 -9.72 6.67 42.42
C MET A 113 -10.58 5.51 42.92
N THR A 114 -10.29 5.00 44.12
CA THR A 114 -11.12 3.96 44.76
C THR A 114 -12.50 4.50 45.16
N PRO A 115 -13.52 3.63 45.34
CA PRO A 115 -14.85 4.06 45.79
C PRO A 115 -14.82 4.82 47.13
N GLU A 116 -13.97 4.45 48.09
CA GLU A 116 -13.86 5.18 49.36
C GLU A 116 -13.23 6.57 49.17
N GLN A 117 -12.20 6.69 48.33
CA GLN A 117 -11.54 7.96 48.04
C GLN A 117 -12.46 8.95 47.33
N ARG A 118 -13.29 8.46 46.39
CA ARG A 118 -14.31 9.29 45.73
C ARG A 118 -15.34 9.80 46.72
N GLN A 119 -15.77 8.96 47.66
CA GLN A 119 -16.74 9.36 48.68
C GLN A 119 -16.17 10.44 49.61
N GLN A 120 -14.91 10.28 50.06
CA GLN A 120 -14.25 11.28 50.90
C GLN A 120 -14.08 12.64 50.19
N LEU A 121 -13.70 12.61 48.90
CA LEU A 121 -13.57 13.82 48.11
C LEU A 121 -14.94 14.48 47.85
N GLN A 122 -15.99 13.69 47.61
CA GLN A 122 -17.36 14.19 47.50
C GLN A 122 -17.83 14.83 48.80
N ASP A 123 -17.55 14.22 49.95
CA ASP A 123 -17.95 14.77 51.25
C ASP A 123 -17.20 16.09 51.55
N LEU A 124 -15.91 16.18 51.25
CA LEU A 124 -15.11 17.41 51.37
C LEU A 124 -15.58 18.49 50.40
N SER A 125 -15.86 18.12 49.15
CA SER A 125 -16.40 19.00 48.11
C SER A 125 -17.78 19.55 48.50
N ASN A 126 -18.66 18.72 49.05
CA ASN A 126 -19.99 19.13 49.53
C ASN A 126 -19.91 20.07 50.73
N GLN A 127 -18.85 19.98 51.53
CA GLN A 127 -18.64 20.80 52.71
C GLN A 127 -17.97 22.15 52.38
N LEU A 128 -17.21 22.22 51.28
CA LEU A 128 -16.54 23.44 50.79
C LEU A 128 -17.40 24.21 49.77
N MET A 129 -18.24 23.54 48.99
CA MET A 129 -19.16 24.15 48.03
C MET A 129 -20.59 24.18 48.58
N GLU A 130 -20.88 25.10 49.50
CA GLU A 130 -22.24 25.36 49.99
C GLU A 130 -23.14 26.08 48.96
N ASP A 131 -22.60 26.40 47.77
CA ASP A 131 -23.29 27.19 46.76
C ASP A 131 -23.92 26.34 45.65
N MET A 132 -25.24 26.16 45.77
CA MET A 132 -26.08 25.44 44.81
C MET A 132 -26.01 26.03 43.38
N ASP A 133 -25.76 27.33 43.24
CA ASP A 133 -25.77 27.99 41.92
C ASP A 133 -24.50 27.64 41.13
N LEU A 134 -23.36 27.55 41.80
CA LEU A 134 -22.10 27.15 41.15
C LEU A 134 -22.14 25.69 40.68
N GLN A 135 -22.70 24.79 41.50
CA GLN A 135 -22.87 23.39 41.13
C GLN A 135 -23.73 23.24 39.87
N PHE A 136 -24.82 24.01 39.79
CA PHE A 136 -25.70 24.01 38.62
C PHE A 136 -24.95 24.48 37.35
N GLN A 137 -24.19 25.58 37.45
CA GLN A 137 -23.43 26.11 36.31
C GLN A 137 -22.33 25.14 35.82
N MET A 138 -21.63 24.48 36.74
CA MET A 138 -20.62 23.47 36.38
C MET A 138 -21.25 22.25 35.70
N GLN A 139 -22.39 21.78 36.20
CA GLN A 139 -23.08 20.64 35.62
C GLN A 139 -23.58 20.98 34.19
N GLN A 140 -24.16 22.15 33.99
CA GLN A 140 -24.61 22.62 32.68
C GLN A 140 -23.45 22.71 31.67
N LEU A 141 -22.29 23.21 32.11
CA LEU A 141 -21.09 23.29 31.27
C LEU A 141 -20.56 21.89 30.91
N ALA A 142 -20.50 20.99 31.88
CA ALA A 142 -20.02 19.62 31.66
C ALA A 142 -20.88 18.84 30.67
N ASP A 143 -22.21 18.98 30.76
CA ASP A 143 -23.14 18.34 29.83
C ASP A 143 -22.98 18.91 28.41
N ASN A 144 -22.88 20.24 28.25
CA ASN A 144 -22.64 20.88 26.96
C ASN A 144 -21.32 20.44 26.29
N LEU A 145 -20.23 20.33 27.07
CA LEU A 145 -18.93 19.92 26.55
C LEU A 145 -18.89 18.44 26.18
N ARG A 146 -19.61 17.57 26.92
CA ARG A 146 -19.73 16.15 26.59
C ARG A 146 -20.48 15.94 25.27
N ASP A 147 -21.53 16.71 25.03
CA ASP A 147 -22.32 16.65 23.79
C ASP A 147 -21.52 17.17 22.57
N GLN A 148 -20.73 18.23 22.74
CA GLN A 148 -19.92 18.80 21.64
C GLN A 148 -18.65 17.99 21.34
N PHE A 149 -18.04 17.38 22.35
CA PHE A 149 -16.77 16.64 22.20
C PHE A 149 -16.85 15.19 22.67
N PRO A 150 -17.72 14.34 22.08
CA PRO A 150 -17.89 12.95 22.52
C PRO A 150 -16.63 12.09 22.33
N GLN A 151 -15.71 12.51 21.46
CA GLN A 151 -14.50 11.77 21.11
C GLN A 151 -13.34 11.96 22.11
N LYS A 152 -13.45 12.87 23.08
CA LYS A 152 -12.38 13.18 24.07
C LYS A 152 -12.26 12.16 25.22
N GLY A 153 -12.82 10.95 25.08
CA GLY A 153 -12.54 9.85 26.01
C GLY A 153 -13.18 9.98 27.41
N TRP A 154 -14.33 10.64 27.55
CA TRP A 154 -15.05 10.86 28.82
C TRP A 154 -15.32 9.61 29.67
N GLY A 155 -15.39 8.43 29.04
CA GLY A 155 -15.63 7.13 29.69
C GLY A 155 -14.42 6.20 29.71
N GLN A 156 -13.24 6.67 29.31
CA GLN A 156 -12.03 5.85 29.38
C GLN A 156 -11.54 5.78 30.83
N SER A 157 -11.39 4.55 31.33
CA SER A 157 -10.67 4.25 32.55
C SER A 157 -9.34 3.61 32.15
N TYR A 158 -8.23 4.17 32.61
CA TYR A 158 -6.95 3.48 32.56
C TYR A 158 -6.85 2.61 33.81
N ASP A 159 -7.03 1.30 33.64
CA ASP A 159 -6.64 0.34 34.66
C ASP A 159 -5.11 0.24 34.62
N PHE A 160 -4.45 1.00 35.49
CA PHE A 160 -3.03 0.82 35.75
C PHE A 160 -2.85 -0.48 36.53
N ASP A 161 -2.56 -1.58 35.84
CA ASP A 161 -2.14 -2.84 36.46
C ASP A 161 -0.61 -2.92 36.39
N GLY A 162 0.04 -2.74 37.54
CA GLY A 162 1.47 -2.70 37.69
C GLY A 162 1.86 -2.72 39.16
N PHE A 163 2.96 -3.39 39.49
CA PHE A 163 3.44 -3.56 40.86
C PHE A 163 4.09 -2.30 41.48
N ASP A 164 4.09 -1.16 40.77
CA ASP A 164 4.74 0.08 41.19
C ASP A 164 3.77 1.27 41.00
N PRO A 165 3.35 1.98 42.07
CA PRO A 165 2.55 3.20 41.92
C PRO A 165 3.45 4.35 41.48
N LEU A 166 3.20 4.84 40.26
CA LEU A 166 3.82 6.06 39.71
C LEU A 166 3.43 7.29 40.55
N ASP A 167 4.39 8.17 40.84
CA ASP A 167 4.09 9.49 41.40
C ASP A 167 3.36 10.34 40.34
N MET A 168 2.48 11.27 40.73
CA MET A 168 1.68 12.04 39.76
C MET A 168 2.50 12.77 38.66
N PRO A 169 3.71 13.29 38.94
CA PRO A 169 4.58 13.83 37.89
C PRO A 169 5.09 12.75 36.93
N GLU A 170 5.47 11.58 37.45
CA GLU A 170 5.97 10.44 36.67
C GLU A 170 4.85 9.84 35.79
N ALA A 171 3.60 9.83 36.29
CA ALA A 171 2.43 9.41 35.54
C ALA A 171 2.08 10.40 34.40
N MET A 172 2.28 11.70 34.62
CA MET A 172 2.06 12.73 33.59
C MET A 172 3.12 12.68 32.50
N ASP A 173 4.39 12.49 32.87
CA ASP A 173 5.49 12.29 31.92
C ASP A 173 5.26 11.03 31.08
N MET A 174 4.84 9.91 31.71
CA MET A 174 4.48 8.69 30.98
C MET A 174 3.26 8.85 30.08
N MET A 175 2.25 9.64 30.47
CA MET A 175 1.12 9.93 29.57
C MET A 175 1.54 10.79 28.37
N GLY A 176 2.49 11.72 28.56
CA GLY A 176 3.11 12.45 27.46
C GLY A 176 3.87 11.53 26.52
N GLU A 177 4.70 10.62 27.06
CA GLU A 177 5.42 9.61 26.27
C GLU A 177 4.47 8.68 25.50
N LEU A 178 3.39 8.21 26.13
CA LEU A 178 2.38 7.38 25.48
C LEU A 178 1.64 8.13 24.36
N GLY A 179 1.30 9.40 24.57
CA GLY A 179 0.69 10.24 23.53
C GLY A 179 1.61 10.43 22.32
N ASP A 180 2.91 10.59 22.56
CA ASP A 180 3.87 10.74 21.47
C ASP A 180 4.18 9.41 20.78
N ILE A 181 4.16 8.30 21.52
CA ILE A 181 4.19 6.95 20.94
C ILE A 181 2.95 6.72 20.07
N ASP A 182 1.76 7.17 20.48
CA ASP A 182 0.54 7.06 19.67
C ASP A 182 0.60 7.93 18.40
N GLN A 183 1.17 9.14 18.47
CA GLN A 183 1.41 9.96 17.28
C GLN A 183 2.40 9.29 16.32
N LEU A 184 3.48 8.74 16.87
CA LEU A 184 4.48 8.03 16.11
C LEU A 184 3.94 6.71 15.53
N ASP A 185 3.12 5.96 16.26
CA ASP A 185 2.41 4.76 15.79
C ASP A 185 1.43 5.12 14.67
N ASN A 186 0.70 6.25 14.77
CA ASN A 186 -0.16 6.72 13.70
C ASN A 186 0.64 7.11 12.44
N LEU A 187 1.79 7.78 12.58
CA LEU A 187 2.72 8.06 11.48
C LEU A 187 3.26 6.78 10.84
N LEU A 188 3.68 5.80 11.65
CA LEU A 188 4.21 4.52 11.18
C LEU A 188 3.14 3.62 10.55
N ARG A 189 1.91 3.63 11.06
CA ARG A 189 0.77 2.95 10.41
C ARG A 189 0.38 3.64 9.10
N GLY A 190 0.58 4.95 9.01
CA GLY A 190 0.50 5.72 7.76
C GLY A 190 1.68 5.48 6.81
N ALA A 191 2.78 4.87 7.26
CA ALA A 191 4.03 4.67 6.51
C ALA A 191 3.95 3.66 5.35
N THR A 192 2.75 3.20 4.97
CA THR A 192 2.51 2.79 3.58
C THR A 192 2.78 3.93 2.58
N ASN A 193 2.88 5.17 3.06
CA ASN A 193 3.23 6.33 2.29
C ASN A 193 4.63 6.87 2.70
N PRO A 194 5.66 6.77 1.84
CA PRO A 194 6.99 7.27 2.12
C PRO A 194 7.07 8.81 2.32
N GLY A 195 6.02 9.56 1.94
CA GLY A 195 5.95 11.02 2.07
C GLY A 195 5.92 11.51 3.52
N ALA A 196 5.21 10.78 4.37
CA ALA A 196 5.11 11.07 5.80
C ALA A 196 6.46 10.90 6.52
N LEU A 197 7.36 10.05 6.00
CA LEU A 197 8.69 9.82 6.58
C LEU A 197 9.62 11.04 6.46
N ALA A 198 9.37 11.94 5.50
CA ALA A 198 10.13 13.19 5.37
C ALA A 198 9.74 14.25 6.42
N GLU A 199 8.56 14.09 7.05
CA GLU A 199 8.02 14.99 8.07
C GLU A 199 8.23 14.46 9.49
N VAL A 200 8.85 13.30 9.66
CA VAL A 200 9.13 12.71 10.98
C VAL A 200 10.20 13.50 11.71
N ASP A 201 9.91 13.90 12.95
CA ASP A 201 10.89 14.46 13.87
C ASP A 201 11.87 13.36 14.33
N ILE A 202 13.07 13.38 13.75
CA ILE A 202 14.12 12.40 14.02
C ILE A 202 14.63 12.50 15.47
N ASP A 203 14.59 13.70 16.06
CA ASP A 203 15.03 13.90 17.44
C ASP A 203 14.02 13.27 18.41
N ARG A 204 12.71 13.44 18.16
CA ARG A 204 11.67 12.75 18.95
C ARG A 204 11.69 11.24 18.72
N ALA A 205 11.91 10.77 17.50
CA ALA A 205 12.07 9.36 17.21
C ALA A 205 13.28 8.74 17.95
N ARG A 206 14.36 9.50 18.14
CA ARG A 206 15.55 9.07 18.89
C ARG A 206 15.27 8.89 20.36
N GLU A 207 14.49 9.80 20.95
CA GLU A 207 14.08 9.71 22.35
C GLU A 207 13.13 8.53 22.62
N LEU A 208 12.19 8.27 21.71
CA LEU A 208 11.15 7.25 21.92
C LEU A 208 11.53 5.85 21.43
N LEU A 209 12.22 5.73 20.29
CA LEU A 209 12.55 4.45 19.65
C LEU A 209 14.04 4.08 19.76
N GLY A 210 14.85 4.96 20.33
CA GLY A 210 16.29 4.81 20.45
C GLY A 210 17.08 5.21 19.19
N ASP A 211 18.40 5.32 19.36
CA ASP A 211 19.34 5.82 18.35
C ASP A 211 19.31 5.03 17.03
N GLU A 212 19.20 3.70 17.08
CA GLU A 212 19.23 2.83 15.90
C GLU A 212 18.01 3.04 14.97
N SER A 213 16.84 3.21 15.59
CA SER A 213 15.59 3.46 14.87
C SER A 213 15.58 4.85 14.23
N ALA A 214 16.07 5.86 14.96
CA ALA A 214 16.21 7.22 14.46
C ALA A 214 17.20 7.32 13.30
N GLU A 215 18.37 6.67 13.39
CA GLU A 215 19.32 6.58 12.26
C GLU A 215 18.68 5.92 11.04
N SER A 216 17.85 4.90 11.24
CA SER A 216 17.18 4.21 10.13
C SER A 216 16.16 5.12 9.46
N LEU A 217 15.39 5.89 10.22
CA LEU A 217 14.46 6.91 9.72
C LEU A 217 15.18 8.03 8.97
N GLU A 218 16.30 8.53 9.51
CA GLU A 218 17.13 9.56 8.88
C GLU A 218 17.65 9.10 7.52
N ARG A 219 18.20 7.87 7.45
CA ARG A 219 18.66 7.28 6.17
C ARG A 219 17.53 7.13 5.16
N MET A 220 16.32 6.78 5.61
CA MET A 220 15.16 6.69 4.73
C MET A 220 14.73 8.07 4.20
N ALA A 221 14.74 9.10 5.04
CA ALA A 221 14.44 10.48 4.64
C ALA A 221 15.50 11.02 3.65
N GLU A 222 16.78 10.79 3.91
CA GLU A 222 17.87 11.15 2.98
C GLU A 222 17.71 10.45 1.63
N LEU A 223 17.38 9.16 1.64
CA LEU A 223 17.16 8.39 0.41
C LEU A 223 15.96 8.93 -0.39
N ALA A 224 14.84 9.22 0.27
CA ALA A 224 13.67 9.82 -0.37
C ALA A 224 14.02 11.14 -1.05
N LYS A 225 14.72 12.03 -0.34
CA LYS A 225 15.20 13.31 -0.88
C LYS A 225 16.11 13.13 -2.09
N LEU A 226 17.07 12.21 -2.04
CA LEU A 226 17.95 11.92 -3.18
C LEU A 226 17.18 11.38 -4.40
N LEU A 227 16.16 10.54 -4.17
CA LEU A 227 15.30 10.02 -5.23
C LEU A 227 14.45 11.14 -5.86
N GLU A 228 13.97 12.08 -5.06
CA GLU A 228 13.20 13.25 -5.51
C GLU A 228 14.09 14.23 -6.30
N GLU A 229 15.29 14.55 -5.79
CA GLU A 229 16.28 15.39 -6.48
C GLU A 229 16.72 14.80 -7.83
N GLN A 230 16.79 13.47 -7.94
CA GLN A 230 17.08 12.79 -9.21
C GLN A 230 15.87 12.72 -10.16
N GLY A 231 14.69 13.18 -9.73
CA GLY A 231 13.43 13.10 -10.48
C GLY A 231 12.95 11.67 -10.68
N LEU A 232 13.23 10.77 -9.71
CA LEU A 232 12.78 9.38 -9.71
C LEU A 232 11.49 9.20 -8.91
N ILE A 233 11.26 10.02 -7.89
CA ILE A 233 9.96 10.10 -7.21
C ILE A 233 9.43 11.53 -7.30
N GLU A 234 8.12 11.68 -7.19
CA GLU A 234 7.44 12.97 -7.10
C GLU A 234 6.42 12.93 -5.96
N ASN A 235 6.34 14.00 -5.17
CA ASN A 235 5.33 14.12 -4.13
C ASN A 235 4.03 14.70 -4.74
N LYS A 236 2.96 13.90 -4.78
CA LYS A 236 1.60 14.34 -5.11
C LYS A 236 0.71 14.22 -3.89
N GLU A 237 0.18 15.35 -3.43
CA GLU A 237 -0.81 15.40 -2.34
C GLU A 237 -0.35 14.66 -1.06
N GLY A 238 0.95 14.76 -0.73
CA GLY A 238 1.54 14.09 0.43
C GLY A 238 1.96 12.64 0.19
N THR A 239 1.83 12.13 -1.05
CA THR A 239 2.22 10.77 -1.42
C THR A 239 3.35 10.74 -2.43
N TYR A 240 4.40 9.97 -2.16
CA TYR A 240 5.47 9.77 -3.15
C TYR A 240 5.04 8.75 -4.21
N GLU A 241 4.99 9.20 -5.46
CA GLU A 241 4.74 8.38 -6.64
C GLU A 241 6.03 8.20 -7.46
N LEU A 242 6.16 7.09 -8.17
CA LEU A 242 7.31 6.82 -9.03
C LEU A 242 7.14 7.51 -10.39
N THR A 243 8.16 8.26 -10.81
CA THR A 243 8.11 8.93 -12.13
C THR A 243 8.27 7.92 -13.28
N PRO A 244 7.83 8.25 -14.51
CA PRO A 244 8.08 7.41 -15.69
C PRO A 244 9.57 7.16 -15.97
N ARG A 245 10.46 8.03 -15.48
CA ARG A 245 11.92 7.84 -15.56
C ARG A 245 12.39 6.77 -14.58
N ALA A 246 11.86 6.78 -13.36
CA ALA A 246 12.11 5.75 -12.35
C ALA A 246 11.67 4.37 -12.84
N ILE A 247 10.44 4.24 -13.35
CA ILE A 247 9.91 2.97 -13.85
C ILE A 247 10.80 2.40 -14.95
N ARG A 248 11.26 3.24 -15.89
CA ARG A 248 12.22 2.81 -16.94
C ARG A 248 13.57 2.41 -16.36
N LYS A 249 14.10 3.13 -15.37
CA LYS A 249 15.39 2.82 -14.74
C LYS A 249 15.33 1.50 -13.97
N ILE A 250 14.26 1.26 -13.21
CA ILE A 250 14.00 0.01 -12.49
C ILE A 250 13.80 -1.13 -13.49
N GLY A 251 12.98 -0.92 -14.53
CA GLY A 251 12.74 -1.92 -15.57
C GLY A 251 14.03 -2.33 -16.29
N ASN A 252 14.90 -1.37 -16.65
CA ASN A 252 16.20 -1.64 -17.25
C ASN A 252 17.18 -2.33 -16.28
N GLY A 253 17.16 -1.95 -15.00
CA GLY A 253 17.93 -2.62 -13.96
C GLY A 253 17.52 -4.07 -13.78
N ALA A 254 16.21 -4.31 -13.62
CA ALA A 254 15.64 -5.65 -13.55
C ALA A 254 15.90 -6.44 -14.85
N LEU A 255 15.89 -5.79 -16.01
CA LEU A 255 16.27 -6.41 -17.27
C LEU A 255 17.74 -6.85 -17.26
N GLN A 256 18.65 -5.99 -16.82
CA GLN A 256 20.07 -6.32 -16.68
C GLN A 256 20.34 -7.36 -15.59
N GLU A 257 19.51 -7.44 -14.56
CA GLU A 257 19.63 -8.45 -13.51
C GLU A 257 19.14 -9.82 -14.00
N LEU A 258 17.96 -9.85 -14.64
CA LEU A 258 17.27 -11.07 -15.04
C LEU A 258 17.69 -11.61 -16.41
N PHE A 259 18.01 -10.72 -17.36
CA PHE A 259 18.22 -11.07 -18.78
C PHE A 259 19.67 -10.91 -19.25
N LYS A 260 20.61 -10.50 -18.39
CA LYS A 260 22.05 -10.45 -18.72
C LYS A 260 22.64 -11.79 -19.13
N ARG A 261 21.92 -12.89 -18.87
CA ARG A 261 22.29 -14.26 -19.25
C ARG A 261 21.35 -14.90 -20.27
N MET A 262 20.37 -14.15 -20.80
CA MET A 262 19.45 -14.63 -21.82
C MET A 262 19.99 -14.43 -23.23
N SER A 263 19.95 -15.51 -24.03
CA SER A 263 20.04 -15.40 -25.49
C SER A 263 18.82 -14.63 -26.01
N ALA A 264 19.03 -13.60 -26.83
CA ALA A 264 17.97 -12.84 -27.50
C ALA A 264 16.96 -13.71 -28.28
N ASP A 265 17.32 -14.97 -28.57
CA ASP A 265 16.50 -15.95 -29.28
C ASP A 265 15.37 -16.62 -28.45
N THR A 266 15.37 -16.48 -27.12
CA THR A 266 14.50 -17.31 -26.24
C THR A 266 13.10 -16.72 -26.01
N LEU A 267 12.98 -15.39 -26.03
CA LEU A 267 11.74 -14.66 -25.72
C LEU A 267 10.81 -14.45 -26.93
N GLY A 268 11.03 -15.22 -27.98
CA GLY A 268 10.19 -15.20 -29.17
C GLY A 268 10.78 -14.30 -30.24
N LYS A 269 11.52 -14.91 -31.17
CA LYS A 269 11.41 -14.47 -32.56
C LYS A 269 9.92 -14.47 -32.89
N HIS A 270 9.37 -13.35 -33.35
CA HIS A 270 8.16 -13.40 -34.16
C HIS A 270 8.46 -14.44 -35.24
N ALA A 271 7.82 -15.61 -35.18
CA ALA A 271 8.06 -16.64 -36.16
C ALA A 271 7.68 -16.03 -37.51
N LEU A 272 8.69 -15.72 -38.32
CA LEU A 272 8.57 -15.37 -39.72
C LEU A 272 8.06 -16.63 -40.41
N GLU A 273 6.75 -16.82 -40.41
CA GLU A 273 6.12 -17.94 -41.11
C GLU A 273 5.21 -17.52 -42.26
N LYS A 274 5.19 -16.22 -42.61
CA LYS A 274 4.55 -15.76 -43.86
C LYS A 274 5.33 -14.63 -44.52
N THR A 275 6.15 -14.99 -45.51
CA THR A 275 6.35 -14.12 -46.67
C THR A 275 5.02 -14.06 -47.44
N GLY A 276 4.42 -12.88 -47.53
CA GLY A 276 3.09 -12.68 -48.13
C GLY A 276 2.72 -11.20 -48.20
N ALA A 277 1.78 -10.84 -49.09
CA ALA A 277 1.52 -9.46 -49.47
C ALA A 277 1.11 -8.54 -48.31
N GLY A 278 2.07 -7.76 -47.82
CA GLY A 278 1.90 -6.56 -47.03
C GLY A 278 1.86 -5.30 -47.91
N HIS A 279 1.55 -4.15 -47.31
CA HIS A 279 1.39 -2.86 -47.99
C HIS A 279 2.53 -1.86 -47.72
N GLU A 280 3.58 -2.24 -46.99
CA GLU A 280 4.75 -1.37 -46.78
C GLU A 280 5.92 -1.82 -47.65
N ARG A 281 6.39 -0.89 -48.48
CA ARG A 281 7.47 -1.11 -49.45
C ARG A 281 8.81 -1.16 -48.73
N ASP A 282 9.52 -2.27 -48.85
CA ASP A 282 10.96 -2.27 -48.69
C ASP A 282 11.60 -1.73 -49.97
N PHE A 283 12.74 -1.05 -49.86
CA PHE A 283 13.50 -0.58 -51.04
C PHE A 283 14.37 -1.69 -51.63
N ASP A 284 14.37 -2.87 -51.01
CA ASP A 284 15.06 -4.04 -51.53
C ASP A 284 14.21 -4.82 -52.54
N THR A 285 14.87 -5.43 -53.51
CA THR A 285 14.19 -6.11 -54.62
C THR A 285 14.85 -7.45 -54.93
N LYS A 286 14.05 -8.38 -55.45
CA LYS A 286 14.48 -9.74 -55.80
C LYS A 286 14.13 -10.02 -57.28
N PRO A 287 14.95 -10.79 -58.02
CA PRO A 287 14.53 -11.37 -59.30
C PRO A 287 13.26 -12.20 -59.16
N TYR A 288 12.35 -12.06 -60.13
CA TYR A 288 11.09 -12.80 -60.16
C TYR A 288 11.31 -14.30 -60.37
N GLU A 289 10.74 -15.13 -59.51
CA GLU A 289 10.69 -16.58 -59.66
C GLU A 289 9.25 -17.07 -59.85
N TYR A 290 9.08 -18.20 -60.54
CA TYR A 290 7.76 -18.76 -60.80
C TYR A 290 7.05 -19.12 -59.47
N GLY A 291 5.95 -18.43 -59.19
CA GLY A 291 5.19 -18.56 -57.93
C GLY A 291 5.17 -17.28 -57.09
N ASP A 292 6.07 -16.33 -57.36
CA ASP A 292 6.07 -15.02 -56.71
C ASP A 292 4.87 -14.16 -57.16
N ARG A 293 4.42 -13.24 -56.31
CA ARG A 293 3.36 -12.28 -56.66
C ARG A 293 3.89 -11.28 -57.68
N PHE A 294 3.07 -10.94 -58.67
CA PHE A 294 3.45 -10.04 -59.77
C PHE A 294 3.46 -8.55 -59.36
N ASN A 295 4.24 -8.21 -58.32
CA ASN A 295 4.45 -6.85 -57.83
C ASN A 295 5.80 -6.30 -58.35
N LEU A 296 5.83 -5.96 -59.63
CA LEU A 296 7.04 -5.57 -60.35
C LEU A 296 7.55 -4.19 -59.91
N HIS A 297 8.84 -4.12 -59.58
CA HIS A 297 9.57 -2.86 -59.52
C HIS A 297 9.86 -2.39 -60.95
N ILE A 298 8.99 -1.51 -61.47
CA ILE A 298 8.99 -1.08 -62.88
C ILE A 298 10.35 -0.50 -63.31
N GLU A 299 10.96 0.35 -62.49
CA GLU A 299 12.24 1.00 -62.82
C GLU A 299 13.40 0.01 -62.96
N LYS A 300 13.63 -0.88 -61.96
CA LYS A 300 14.68 -1.91 -62.04
C LYS A 300 14.39 -2.91 -63.16
N THR A 301 13.13 -3.28 -63.37
CA THR A 301 12.73 -4.17 -64.48
C THR A 301 13.07 -3.57 -65.84
N LEU A 302 12.73 -2.29 -66.06
CA LEU A 302 13.09 -1.56 -67.28
C LEU A 302 14.61 -1.40 -67.41
N ARG A 303 15.31 -1.10 -66.31
CA ARG A 303 16.78 -0.97 -66.30
C ARG A 303 17.46 -2.27 -66.71
N ASN A 304 17.01 -3.41 -66.21
CA ASN A 304 17.52 -4.73 -66.57
C ASN A 304 17.28 -5.02 -68.06
N ALA A 305 16.08 -4.75 -68.55
CA ALA A 305 15.74 -4.95 -69.96
C ALA A 305 16.56 -4.05 -70.91
N VAL A 306 16.80 -2.79 -70.51
CA VAL A 306 17.63 -1.85 -71.28
C VAL A 306 19.11 -2.24 -71.24
N ALA A 307 19.62 -2.65 -70.08
CA ALA A 307 20.99 -3.14 -69.93
C ALA A 307 21.24 -4.39 -70.78
N ARG A 308 20.27 -5.32 -70.83
CA ARG A 308 20.34 -6.53 -71.66
C ARG A 308 20.27 -6.23 -73.16
N THR A 309 19.43 -5.28 -73.56
CA THR A 309 19.20 -4.97 -74.98
C THR A 309 20.25 -3.99 -75.53
N GLY A 310 21.07 -3.37 -74.68
CA GLY A 310 22.15 -2.45 -75.09
C GLY A 310 21.64 -1.06 -75.50
N GLY A 311 20.43 -0.68 -75.11
CA GLY A 311 19.77 0.57 -75.51
C GLY A 311 19.11 0.53 -76.89
N GLY A 312 17.99 1.26 -77.03
CA GLY A 312 17.18 1.32 -78.25
C GLY A 312 15.69 1.09 -78.00
N THR A 313 14.85 1.69 -78.83
CA THR A 313 13.40 1.49 -78.81
C THR A 313 12.95 0.65 -80.01
N PRO A 314 12.07 -0.36 -79.84
CA PRO A 314 11.33 -0.69 -78.62
C PRO A 314 12.11 -1.59 -77.65
N VAL A 315 11.98 -1.31 -76.34
CA VAL A 315 12.52 -2.17 -75.27
C VAL A 315 11.65 -3.43 -75.18
N ARG A 316 12.25 -4.61 -75.40
CA ARG A 316 11.58 -5.90 -75.26
C ARG A 316 11.83 -6.45 -73.86
N LEU A 317 10.77 -6.63 -73.08
CA LEU A 317 10.83 -7.25 -71.75
C LEU A 317 10.88 -8.78 -71.87
N HIS A 318 11.74 -9.42 -71.09
CA HIS A 318 11.81 -10.86 -70.89
C HIS A 318 11.51 -11.17 -69.41
N PRO A 319 10.94 -12.34 -69.07
CA PRO A 319 10.72 -12.73 -67.68
C PRO A 319 11.96 -12.62 -66.78
N ASP A 320 13.17 -12.83 -67.34
CA ASP A 320 14.43 -12.70 -66.60
C ASP A 320 14.77 -11.25 -66.22
N ASP A 321 14.12 -10.26 -66.83
CA ASP A 321 14.31 -8.85 -66.48
C ASP A 321 13.47 -8.44 -65.26
N PHE A 322 12.48 -9.25 -64.88
CA PHE A 322 11.50 -8.92 -63.86
C PHE A 322 12.14 -8.91 -62.47
N GLU A 323 12.00 -7.77 -61.80
CA GLU A 323 12.37 -7.54 -60.42
C GLU A 323 11.10 -7.25 -59.63
N ILE A 324 10.91 -7.90 -58.49
CA ILE A 324 9.77 -7.69 -57.61
C ILE A 324 10.21 -6.91 -56.36
N GLU A 325 9.33 -6.03 -55.87
CA GLU A 325 9.53 -5.34 -54.60
C GLU A 325 9.39 -6.34 -53.44
N HIS A 326 10.39 -6.39 -52.55
CA HIS A 326 10.26 -7.14 -51.31
C HIS A 326 9.29 -6.38 -50.39
N THR A 327 8.32 -7.09 -49.80
CA THR A 327 7.38 -6.51 -48.85
C THR A 327 7.60 -7.22 -47.53
N GLU A 328 8.27 -6.55 -46.59
CA GLU A 328 8.36 -7.05 -45.23
C GLU A 328 7.03 -6.80 -44.50
N GLN A 329 6.49 -7.85 -43.91
CA GLN A 329 5.42 -7.70 -42.94
C GLN A 329 6.10 -7.42 -41.59
N LEU A 330 6.02 -6.18 -41.10
CA LEU A 330 6.26 -5.93 -39.68
C LEU A 330 5.26 -6.79 -38.89
N VAL A 331 5.75 -7.88 -38.31
CA VAL A 331 4.94 -8.75 -37.46
C VAL A 331 4.72 -7.99 -36.16
N ARG A 332 3.62 -7.24 -36.09
CA ARG A 332 3.17 -6.67 -34.82
C ARG A 332 2.83 -7.81 -33.88
N SER A 333 3.31 -7.75 -32.65
CA SER A 333 2.83 -8.59 -31.57
C SER A 333 1.88 -7.82 -30.67
N SER A 334 0.92 -8.54 -30.11
CA SER A 334 0.00 -8.04 -29.11
C SER A 334 0.14 -8.94 -27.89
N THR A 335 0.66 -8.36 -26.82
CA THR A 335 1.02 -9.10 -25.60
C THR A 335 0.14 -8.65 -24.45
N VAL A 336 -0.36 -9.58 -23.64
CA VAL A 336 -0.93 -9.29 -22.32
C VAL A 336 -0.06 -9.93 -21.25
N LEU A 337 0.43 -9.13 -20.32
CA LEU A 337 1.12 -9.57 -19.11
C LEU A 337 0.09 -9.83 -18.01
N MET A 338 0.05 -11.05 -17.50
CA MET A 338 -0.81 -11.47 -16.40
C MET A 338 0.04 -11.68 -15.16
N LEU A 339 -0.27 -10.96 -14.07
CA LEU A 339 0.47 -11.03 -12.81
C LEU A 339 -0.43 -11.53 -11.67
N ASP A 340 -0.02 -12.61 -11.04
CA ASP A 340 -0.65 -13.11 -9.81
C ASP A 340 -0.34 -12.16 -8.64
N VAL A 341 -1.39 -11.68 -7.98
CA VAL A 341 -1.31 -10.80 -6.80
C VAL A 341 -2.01 -11.40 -5.59
N SER A 342 -2.24 -12.71 -5.61
CA SER A 342 -2.89 -13.44 -4.54
C SER A 342 -2.02 -13.48 -3.27
N MET A 343 -2.66 -13.76 -2.13
CA MET A 343 -1.97 -13.85 -0.84
C MET A 343 -0.86 -14.93 -0.82
N SER A 344 -0.93 -15.99 -1.65
CA SER A 344 0.13 -17.01 -1.71
C SER A 344 1.47 -16.43 -2.15
N MET A 345 1.43 -15.49 -3.10
CA MET A 345 2.61 -14.79 -3.60
C MET A 345 3.35 -14.05 -2.49
N ALA A 346 2.61 -13.44 -1.55
CA ALA A 346 3.18 -12.77 -0.39
C ALA A 346 3.71 -13.77 0.64
N MET A 347 2.95 -14.82 0.95
CA MET A 347 3.35 -15.85 1.92
C MET A 347 4.61 -16.63 1.53
N ARG A 348 4.94 -16.69 0.23
CA ARG A 348 6.10 -17.40 -0.31
C ARG A 348 7.22 -16.47 -0.78
N ASP A 349 7.14 -15.18 -0.44
CA ASP A 349 8.12 -14.17 -0.87
C ASP A 349 8.30 -14.08 -2.40
N ASN A 350 7.29 -14.47 -3.18
CA ASN A 350 7.28 -14.49 -4.64
C ASN A 350 6.75 -13.19 -5.26
N PHE A 351 6.05 -12.37 -4.48
CA PHE A 351 5.43 -11.14 -5.00
C PHE A 351 6.44 -10.14 -5.56
N LEU A 352 7.48 -9.81 -4.79
CA LEU A 352 8.52 -8.88 -5.23
C LEU A 352 9.33 -9.42 -6.44
N PRO A 353 9.77 -10.71 -6.44
CA PRO A 353 10.27 -11.41 -7.63
C PRO A 353 9.38 -11.25 -8.88
N ALA A 354 8.09 -11.54 -8.76
CA ALA A 354 7.14 -11.48 -9.88
C ALA A 354 6.98 -10.07 -10.44
N LYS A 355 6.95 -9.07 -9.55
CA LYS A 355 6.90 -7.65 -9.90
C LYS A 355 8.16 -7.22 -10.67
N LYS A 356 9.35 -7.64 -10.23
CA LYS A 356 10.60 -7.41 -10.96
C LYS A 356 10.58 -8.01 -12.37
N VAL A 357 10.13 -9.26 -12.52
CA VAL A 357 9.99 -9.92 -13.83
C VAL A 357 9.01 -9.16 -14.72
N THR A 358 7.86 -8.79 -14.18
CA THR A 358 6.83 -8.03 -14.91
C THR A 358 7.38 -6.69 -15.39
N MET A 359 8.10 -5.96 -14.54
CA MET A 359 8.74 -4.68 -14.89
C MET A 359 9.81 -4.85 -15.98
N ALA A 360 10.64 -5.89 -15.87
CA ALA A 360 11.67 -6.18 -16.87
C ALA A 360 11.05 -6.53 -18.23
N LEU A 361 10.04 -7.40 -18.27
CA LEU A 361 9.32 -7.77 -19.49
C LEU A 361 8.61 -6.56 -20.11
N HIS A 362 7.95 -5.75 -19.29
CA HIS A 362 7.32 -4.51 -19.75
C HIS A 362 8.34 -3.57 -20.39
N SER A 363 9.50 -3.36 -19.75
CA SER A 363 10.58 -2.52 -20.29
C SER A 363 11.17 -3.08 -21.59
N LEU A 364 11.37 -4.40 -21.67
CA LEU A 364 11.88 -5.08 -22.86
C LEU A 364 10.93 -4.90 -24.05
N ILE A 365 9.66 -5.27 -23.87
CA ILE A 365 8.66 -5.22 -24.93
C ILE A 365 8.45 -3.77 -25.40
N SER A 366 8.32 -2.83 -24.45
CA SER A 366 8.08 -1.42 -24.77
C SER A 366 9.28 -0.74 -25.44
N SER A 367 10.51 -1.16 -25.13
CA SER A 367 11.72 -0.58 -25.74
C SER A 367 12.04 -1.19 -27.10
N GLN A 368 11.87 -2.50 -27.25
CA GLN A 368 12.22 -3.23 -28.46
C GLN A 368 11.12 -3.13 -29.52
N TYR A 369 9.85 -3.03 -29.11
CA TYR A 369 8.68 -3.00 -29.98
C TYR A 369 7.67 -1.90 -29.58
N PRO A 370 8.01 -0.61 -29.74
CA PRO A 370 7.18 0.50 -29.26
C PRO A 370 5.82 0.66 -29.98
N ARG A 371 5.60 -0.05 -31.10
CA ARG A 371 4.33 -0.06 -31.84
C ARG A 371 3.43 -1.25 -31.50
N ASP A 372 3.90 -2.17 -30.64
CA ASP A 372 3.17 -3.35 -30.25
C ASP A 372 2.20 -3.04 -29.10
N PHE A 373 1.10 -3.78 -29.06
CA PHE A 373 0.14 -3.65 -27.99
C PHE A 373 0.66 -4.40 -26.75
N LEU A 374 0.67 -3.72 -25.60
CA LEU A 374 0.99 -4.32 -24.31
C LEU A 374 -0.12 -4.02 -23.29
N GLY A 375 -0.89 -5.06 -22.97
CA GLY A 375 -1.90 -5.03 -21.90
C GLY A 375 -1.36 -5.64 -20.60
N MET A 376 -1.94 -5.26 -19.46
CA MET A 376 -1.60 -5.80 -18.15
C MET A 376 -2.86 -6.14 -17.36
N VAL A 377 -2.85 -7.32 -16.74
CA VAL A 377 -3.96 -7.84 -15.93
C VAL A 377 -3.38 -8.42 -14.64
N SER A 378 -3.85 -7.95 -13.49
CA SER A 378 -3.57 -8.56 -12.19
C SER A 378 -4.69 -9.53 -11.85
N PHE A 379 -4.39 -10.59 -11.12
CA PHE A 379 -5.42 -11.53 -10.69
C PHE A 379 -5.18 -12.06 -9.28
N SER A 380 -6.25 -12.06 -8.51
CA SER A 380 -6.40 -12.69 -7.19
C SER A 380 -7.71 -13.49 -7.20
N GLU A 381 -8.62 -13.28 -6.25
CA GLU A 381 -10.00 -13.77 -6.34
C GLU A 381 -10.74 -13.23 -7.58
N VAL A 382 -10.39 -12.02 -8.01
CA VAL A 382 -10.92 -11.37 -9.22
C VAL A 382 -9.76 -10.79 -10.04
N ALA A 383 -9.89 -10.80 -11.36
CA ALA A 383 -8.91 -10.20 -12.26
C ALA A 383 -9.26 -8.74 -12.57
N ARG A 384 -8.24 -7.87 -12.67
CA ARG A 384 -8.38 -6.43 -12.95
C ARG A 384 -7.35 -5.97 -13.97
N GLU A 385 -7.76 -5.06 -14.86
CA GLU A 385 -6.82 -4.37 -15.75
C GLU A 385 -6.05 -3.31 -14.94
N PHE A 386 -4.75 -3.18 -15.19
CA PHE A 386 -3.92 -2.13 -14.56
C PHE A 386 -2.92 -1.55 -15.56
N ASN A 387 -2.31 -0.42 -15.21
CA ASN A 387 -1.32 0.25 -16.05
C ASN A 387 0.10 -0.01 -15.52
N ALA A 388 1.11 0.01 -16.37
CA ALA A 388 2.51 -0.14 -15.96
C ALA A 388 2.93 0.96 -14.97
N ALA A 389 2.31 2.14 -15.06
CA ALA A 389 2.52 3.22 -14.10
C ALA A 389 2.18 2.79 -12.66
N THR A 390 1.12 1.99 -12.48
CA THR A 390 0.64 1.54 -11.16
C THR A 390 1.27 0.21 -10.73
N LEU A 391 2.10 -0.43 -11.56
CA LEU A 391 2.77 -1.68 -11.21
C LEU A 391 3.62 -1.55 -9.94
N PRO A 392 4.42 -0.48 -9.73
CA PRO A 392 5.17 -0.27 -8.49
C PRO A 392 4.31 -0.04 -7.24
N GLU A 393 3.10 0.46 -7.40
CA GLU A 393 2.15 0.70 -6.30
C GLU A 393 1.28 -0.53 -6.01
N LEU A 394 1.21 -1.46 -6.97
CA LEU A 394 0.46 -2.71 -6.83
C LEU A 394 0.91 -3.45 -5.57
N SER A 395 -0.01 -3.63 -4.63
CA SER A 395 0.08 -4.49 -3.47
C SER A 395 -0.59 -5.84 -3.75
N TRP A 396 -0.30 -6.83 -2.91
CA TRP A 396 -1.06 -8.09 -2.93
C TRP A 396 -2.41 -7.88 -2.26
N ASP A 397 -3.41 -8.64 -2.72
CA ASP A 397 -4.73 -8.61 -2.10
C ASP A 397 -4.74 -9.47 -0.83
N TYR A 398 -5.38 -8.98 0.23
CA TYR A 398 -5.69 -9.78 1.44
C TYR A 398 -6.76 -10.85 1.19
N VAL A 399 -7.17 -11.03 -0.06
CA VAL A 399 -8.20 -11.97 -0.47
C VAL A 399 -7.54 -13.21 -1.09
N TYR A 400 -7.97 -14.38 -0.63
CA TYR A 400 -7.50 -15.64 -1.17
C TYR A 400 -8.14 -15.92 -2.54
N GLY A 401 -7.31 -16.32 -3.50
CA GLY A 401 -7.78 -16.81 -4.79
C GLY A 401 -6.81 -16.53 -5.91
N THR A 402 -6.76 -17.45 -6.86
CA THR A 402 -5.92 -17.38 -8.07
C THR A 402 -6.84 -17.57 -9.28
N ASN A 403 -7.49 -16.50 -9.71
CA ASN A 403 -8.55 -16.54 -10.72
C ASN A 403 -8.00 -16.42 -12.14
N MET A 404 -7.30 -17.47 -12.57
CA MET A 404 -6.74 -17.55 -13.92
C MET A 404 -7.84 -17.52 -14.99
N GLN A 405 -9.00 -18.14 -14.71
CA GLN A 405 -10.15 -18.17 -15.62
C GLN A 405 -10.62 -16.75 -15.98
N HIS A 406 -10.83 -15.89 -14.98
CA HIS A 406 -11.24 -14.51 -15.23
C HIS A 406 -10.12 -13.70 -15.91
N SER A 407 -8.87 -13.92 -15.52
CA SER A 407 -7.73 -13.23 -16.11
C SER A 407 -7.57 -13.55 -17.61
N PHE A 408 -7.74 -14.82 -18.01
CA PHE A 408 -7.77 -15.21 -19.42
C PHE A 408 -8.94 -14.58 -20.19
N GLN A 409 -10.12 -14.43 -19.57
CA GLN A 409 -11.25 -13.76 -20.21
C GLN A 409 -10.97 -12.28 -20.51
N ILE A 410 -10.38 -11.57 -19.55
CA ILE A 410 -9.96 -10.18 -19.74
C ILE A 410 -8.88 -10.08 -20.80
N ALA A 411 -7.82 -10.90 -20.71
CA ALA A 411 -6.73 -10.91 -21.67
C ALA A 411 -7.21 -11.18 -23.10
N ARG A 412 -8.10 -12.15 -23.30
CA ARG A 412 -8.73 -12.43 -24.60
C ARG A 412 -9.53 -11.24 -25.11
N LYS A 413 -10.31 -10.57 -24.25
CA LYS A 413 -11.08 -9.38 -24.62
C LYS A 413 -10.18 -8.21 -25.05
N MET A 414 -9.03 -8.03 -24.38
CA MET A 414 -8.02 -7.04 -24.76
C MET A 414 -7.42 -7.37 -26.13
N LEU A 415 -6.98 -8.62 -26.32
CA LEU A 415 -6.34 -9.10 -27.54
C LEU A 415 -7.29 -9.23 -28.74
N ALA A 416 -8.59 -9.41 -28.51
CA ALA A 416 -9.60 -9.50 -29.57
C ALA A 416 -9.64 -8.23 -30.45
N LYS A 417 -9.33 -7.07 -29.87
CA LYS A 417 -9.31 -5.76 -30.57
C LYS A 417 -8.02 -5.50 -31.34
N GLN A 418 -7.01 -6.35 -31.16
CA GLN A 418 -5.67 -6.14 -31.70
C GLN A 418 -5.38 -7.04 -32.90
N ALA A 419 -4.43 -6.60 -33.73
CA ALA A 419 -3.96 -7.32 -34.91
C ALA A 419 -2.52 -7.82 -34.71
N GLY A 420 -2.11 -8.79 -35.53
CA GLY A 420 -0.80 -9.41 -35.43
C GLY A 420 -0.79 -10.65 -34.55
N THR A 421 0.41 -11.10 -34.16
CA THR A 421 0.61 -12.31 -33.36
C THR A 421 0.19 -12.04 -31.93
N LYS A 422 -0.70 -12.86 -31.37
CA LYS A 422 -1.26 -12.64 -30.03
C LYS A 422 -0.60 -13.55 -29.02
N GLN A 423 -0.23 -12.98 -27.87
CA GLN A 423 0.34 -13.76 -26.78
C GLN A 423 -0.08 -13.25 -25.40
N ILE A 424 -0.09 -14.18 -24.45
CA ILE A 424 -0.27 -13.96 -23.03
C ILE A 424 1.00 -14.46 -22.34
N ILE A 425 1.53 -13.67 -21.42
CA ILE A 425 2.63 -14.08 -20.54
C ILE A 425 2.09 -14.02 -19.11
N MET A 426 1.92 -15.18 -18.47
CA MET A 426 1.38 -15.31 -17.12
C MET A 426 2.50 -15.55 -16.12
N ILE A 427 2.50 -14.85 -14.99
CA ILE A 427 3.44 -15.00 -13.88
C ILE A 427 2.65 -15.40 -12.63
N THR A 428 2.94 -16.56 -12.05
CA THR A 428 2.17 -17.12 -10.92
C THR A 428 3.00 -18.12 -10.09
N ASP A 429 2.63 -18.29 -8.82
CA ASP A 429 3.14 -19.31 -7.91
C ASP A 429 2.07 -20.35 -7.49
N GLY A 430 0.85 -20.19 -8.02
CA GLY A 430 -0.35 -20.82 -7.51
C GLY A 430 -1.18 -21.53 -8.59
N GLU A 431 -1.99 -22.47 -8.15
CA GLU A 431 -2.96 -23.19 -8.98
C GLU A 431 -4.26 -22.40 -9.10
N PRO A 432 -5.12 -22.65 -10.10
CA PRO A 432 -6.40 -21.95 -10.20
C PRO A 432 -7.33 -22.35 -9.05
N THR A 433 -7.38 -21.55 -8.00
CA THR A 433 -8.22 -21.77 -6.80
C THR A 433 -9.54 -21.00 -6.85
N ALA A 434 -9.67 -20.05 -7.78
CA ALA A 434 -10.86 -19.23 -7.93
C ALA A 434 -11.37 -19.17 -9.39
N HIS A 435 -12.67 -18.98 -9.55
CA HIS A 435 -13.31 -18.70 -10.84
C HIS A 435 -14.54 -17.80 -10.67
N ILE A 436 -15.00 -17.16 -11.75
CA ILE A 436 -16.26 -16.43 -11.78
C ILE A 436 -17.38 -17.38 -12.18
N THR A 437 -18.36 -17.54 -11.30
CA THR A 437 -19.54 -18.37 -11.54
C THR A 437 -20.42 -17.79 -12.66
N PRO A 438 -21.34 -18.55 -13.25
CA PRO A 438 -22.30 -18.03 -14.23
C PRO A 438 -23.16 -16.87 -13.72
N SER A 439 -23.32 -16.75 -12.39
CA SER A 439 -24.03 -15.64 -11.74
C SER A 439 -23.20 -14.34 -11.66
N GLY A 440 -21.93 -14.37 -12.06
CA GLY A 440 -21.00 -13.25 -11.99
C GLY A 440 -20.29 -13.10 -10.64
N GLN A 441 -20.56 -13.98 -9.67
CA GLN A 441 -19.90 -13.96 -8.35
C GLN A 441 -18.59 -14.75 -8.37
N PRO A 442 -17.53 -14.27 -7.69
CA PRO A 442 -16.33 -15.07 -7.48
C PRO A 442 -16.64 -16.27 -6.59
N TYR A 443 -16.04 -17.40 -6.94
CA TYR A 443 -16.01 -18.62 -6.14
C TYR A 443 -14.56 -18.98 -5.86
N PHE A 444 -14.27 -19.32 -4.60
CA PHE A 444 -12.95 -19.73 -4.14
C PHE A 444 -13.03 -21.09 -3.43
N ASN A 445 -12.06 -21.96 -3.71
CA ASN A 445 -11.88 -23.22 -2.97
C ASN A 445 -10.40 -23.63 -2.96
N TYR A 446 -9.91 -24.04 -1.79
CA TYR A 446 -8.57 -24.63 -1.63
C TYR A 446 -8.68 -26.00 -0.91
N PRO A 447 -8.16 -27.10 -1.49
CA PRO A 447 -7.54 -27.21 -2.82
C PRO A 447 -8.47 -26.84 -3.99
N PRO A 448 -7.95 -26.57 -5.20
CA PRO A 448 -8.75 -26.26 -6.39
C PRO A 448 -9.90 -27.24 -6.61
N SER A 449 -11.11 -26.72 -6.84
CA SER A 449 -12.24 -27.56 -7.23
C SER A 449 -12.09 -28.02 -8.70
N GLN A 450 -12.60 -29.20 -9.04
CA GLN A 450 -12.58 -29.70 -10.41
C GLN A 450 -13.25 -28.71 -11.38
N GLU A 451 -14.36 -28.10 -10.95
CA GLU A 451 -15.05 -27.05 -11.72
C GLU A 451 -14.13 -25.86 -12.02
N THR A 452 -13.37 -25.37 -11.03
CA THR A 452 -12.41 -24.27 -11.23
C THR A 452 -11.35 -24.62 -12.27
N VAL A 453 -10.80 -25.85 -12.20
CA VAL A 453 -9.79 -26.33 -13.16
C VAL A 453 -10.39 -26.43 -14.56
N ASP A 454 -11.56 -27.05 -14.69
CA ASP A 454 -12.23 -27.27 -15.98
C ASP A 454 -12.61 -25.95 -16.65
N LEU A 455 -13.12 -24.98 -15.90
CA LEU A 455 -13.46 -23.64 -16.41
C LEU A 455 -12.21 -22.87 -16.84
N THR A 456 -11.10 -22.99 -16.10
CA THR A 456 -9.82 -22.38 -16.48
C THR A 456 -9.28 -23.01 -17.78
N LEU A 457 -9.28 -24.33 -17.88
CA LEU A 457 -8.86 -25.05 -19.09
C LEU A 457 -9.78 -24.73 -20.29
N ALA A 458 -11.09 -24.55 -20.06
CA ALA A 458 -12.01 -24.13 -21.10
C ALA A 458 -11.66 -22.74 -21.68
N GLU A 459 -11.18 -21.80 -20.85
CA GLU A 459 -10.66 -20.51 -21.32
C GLU A 459 -9.34 -20.65 -22.07
N VAL A 460 -8.42 -21.52 -21.61
CA VAL A 460 -7.18 -21.83 -22.34
C VAL A 460 -7.48 -22.43 -23.72
N ALA A 461 -8.48 -23.31 -23.82
CA ALA A 461 -8.92 -23.87 -25.10
C ALA A 461 -9.52 -22.79 -26.02
N LYS A 462 -10.20 -21.78 -25.47
CA LYS A 462 -10.66 -20.63 -26.26
C LYS A 462 -9.50 -19.74 -26.72
N CYS A 463 -8.52 -19.45 -25.87
CA CYS A 463 -7.27 -18.74 -26.27
C CYS A 463 -6.60 -19.45 -27.45
N THR A 464 -6.48 -20.78 -27.37
CA THR A 464 -5.84 -21.60 -28.39
C THR A 464 -6.59 -21.54 -29.72
N ARG A 465 -7.94 -21.61 -29.71
CA ARG A 465 -8.77 -21.46 -30.90
C ARG A 465 -8.66 -20.07 -31.55
N GLU A 466 -8.30 -19.06 -30.76
CA GLU A 466 -8.11 -17.67 -31.20
C GLU A 466 -6.66 -17.35 -31.59
N ASP A 467 -5.79 -18.37 -31.68
CA ASP A 467 -4.36 -18.23 -32.00
C ASP A 467 -3.60 -17.32 -31.02
N ILE A 468 -3.99 -17.38 -29.75
CA ILE A 468 -3.32 -16.68 -28.64
C ILE A 468 -2.38 -17.65 -27.95
N ARG A 469 -1.07 -17.43 -28.03
CA ARG A 469 -0.07 -18.26 -27.33
C ARG A 469 0.07 -17.85 -25.86
N ILE A 470 0.14 -18.82 -24.96
CA ILE A 470 0.22 -18.63 -23.50
C ILE A 470 1.59 -19.13 -23.03
N ASN A 471 2.45 -18.20 -22.63
CA ASN A 471 3.70 -18.50 -21.98
C ASN A 471 3.55 -18.31 -20.46
N THR A 472 4.03 -19.26 -19.66
CA THR A 472 3.86 -19.22 -18.20
C THR A 472 5.21 -19.17 -17.50
N PHE A 473 5.42 -18.16 -16.66
CA PHE A 473 6.50 -18.06 -15.69
C PHE A 473 5.96 -18.54 -14.34
N VAL A 474 6.52 -19.64 -13.87
CA VAL A 474 6.14 -20.30 -12.63
C VAL A 474 7.21 -20.04 -11.59
N LEU A 475 6.80 -19.49 -10.45
CA LEU A 475 7.63 -19.29 -9.27
C LEU A 475 7.35 -20.41 -8.25
N ASP A 476 8.40 -20.94 -7.62
CA ASP A 476 8.34 -21.96 -6.56
C ASP A 476 7.38 -23.13 -6.84
N VAL A 477 7.80 -23.93 -7.82
CA VAL A 477 7.02 -25.03 -8.40
C VAL A 477 6.59 -26.06 -7.36
N THR A 478 5.28 -26.29 -7.26
CA THR A 478 4.71 -27.48 -6.62
C THR A 478 4.40 -28.57 -7.65
N HIS A 479 4.34 -29.83 -7.23
CA HIS A 479 4.06 -30.95 -8.14
C HIS A 479 2.73 -30.80 -8.88
N TYR A 480 1.69 -30.33 -8.20
CA TYR A 480 0.37 -30.14 -8.80
C TYR A 480 0.35 -28.95 -9.78
N LEU A 481 0.97 -27.82 -9.40
CA LEU A 481 1.11 -26.67 -10.29
C LEU A 481 1.89 -27.02 -11.56
N GLN A 482 2.94 -27.83 -11.44
CA GLN A 482 3.68 -28.33 -12.59
C GLN A 482 2.76 -29.10 -13.55
N HIS A 483 1.98 -30.05 -13.04
CA HIS A 483 1.04 -30.83 -13.86
C HIS A 483 -0.02 -29.95 -14.54
N PHE A 484 -0.54 -28.95 -13.84
CA PHE A 484 -1.51 -28.02 -14.39
C PHE A 484 -0.90 -27.16 -15.51
N VAL A 485 0.29 -26.59 -15.29
CA VAL A 485 1.00 -25.80 -16.31
C VAL A 485 1.40 -26.66 -17.52
N GLU A 486 1.78 -27.93 -17.30
CA GLU A 486 2.01 -28.90 -18.38
C GLU A 486 0.76 -29.10 -19.25
N GLN A 487 -0.43 -29.17 -18.64
CA GLN A 487 -1.69 -29.27 -19.38
C GLN A 487 -1.96 -28.01 -20.21
N ILE A 488 -1.76 -26.82 -19.64
CA ILE A 488 -1.89 -25.54 -20.36
C ILE A 488 -0.96 -25.54 -21.57
N SER A 489 0.33 -25.79 -21.36
CA SER A 489 1.33 -25.74 -22.43
C SER A 489 1.07 -26.77 -23.54
N ARG A 490 0.66 -28.00 -23.20
CA ARG A 490 0.30 -29.01 -24.22
C ARG A 490 -0.93 -28.63 -25.01
N MET A 491 -1.94 -28.04 -24.37
CA MET A 491 -3.19 -27.69 -25.03
C MET A 491 -3.04 -26.44 -25.90
N ASN A 492 -2.23 -25.47 -25.47
CA ASN A 492 -2.07 -24.19 -26.15
C ASN A 492 -0.86 -24.12 -27.11
N GLY A 493 0.17 -24.94 -26.88
CA GLY A 493 1.42 -24.89 -27.65
C GLY A 493 2.39 -23.78 -27.21
N GLY A 494 2.17 -23.20 -26.03
CA GLY A 494 3.06 -22.21 -25.42
C GLY A 494 4.08 -22.83 -24.46
N ARG A 495 5.03 -22.01 -23.98
CA ARG A 495 6.19 -22.47 -23.18
C ARG A 495 5.98 -22.24 -21.69
N ALA A 496 6.60 -23.08 -20.87
CA ALA A 496 6.68 -22.86 -19.43
C ALA A 496 8.13 -22.61 -18.99
N PHE A 497 8.29 -21.60 -18.13
CA PHE A 497 9.55 -21.17 -17.53
C PHE A 497 9.42 -21.38 -16.03
N PHE A 498 10.26 -22.26 -15.48
CA PHE A 498 10.24 -22.55 -14.04
C PHE A 498 11.45 -21.91 -13.38
N THR A 499 11.23 -21.16 -12.30
CA THR A 499 12.28 -20.52 -11.50
C THR A 499 11.90 -20.48 -10.01
N THR A 500 12.82 -20.04 -9.17
CA THR A 500 12.63 -19.87 -7.72
C THR A 500 12.86 -18.41 -7.33
N ASN A 501 12.32 -17.98 -6.20
CA ASN A 501 12.51 -16.61 -5.69
C ASN A 501 13.99 -16.19 -5.59
N GLU A 502 14.88 -17.11 -5.20
CA GLU A 502 16.33 -16.88 -5.08
C GLU A 502 17.06 -16.77 -6.43
N ASN A 503 16.54 -17.37 -7.50
CA ASN A 503 17.25 -17.56 -8.77
C ASN A 503 16.43 -17.12 -9.99
N LEU A 504 15.76 -15.97 -9.91
CA LEU A 504 14.94 -15.43 -11.02
C LEU A 504 15.65 -15.34 -12.38
N GLY A 505 16.98 -15.23 -12.40
CA GLY A 505 17.80 -15.19 -13.62
C GLY A 505 18.11 -16.56 -14.24
N ASP A 506 17.94 -17.65 -13.47
CA ASP A 506 18.12 -19.03 -13.94
C ASP A 506 16.74 -19.69 -14.05
N TYR A 507 16.35 -20.07 -15.27
CA TYR A 507 15.08 -20.70 -15.54
C TYR A 507 15.25 -22.02 -16.28
N VAL A 508 14.39 -22.96 -15.98
CA VAL A 508 14.24 -24.19 -16.76
C VAL A 508 13.18 -23.94 -17.82
N LEU A 509 13.61 -23.90 -19.08
CA LEU A 509 12.70 -23.84 -20.21
C LEU A 509 12.17 -25.25 -20.48
N MET A 510 10.86 -25.41 -20.44
CA MET A 510 10.19 -26.60 -20.94
C MET A 510 9.36 -26.23 -22.17
N ASP A 511 9.79 -26.75 -23.32
CA ASP A 511 9.01 -26.71 -24.56
C ASP A 511 8.30 -28.05 -24.73
N PHE A 512 6.99 -28.04 -24.51
CA PHE A 512 6.15 -29.24 -24.54
C PHE A 512 5.69 -29.62 -25.95
N VAL A 513 5.86 -28.72 -26.94
CA VAL A 513 5.51 -29.01 -28.35
C VAL A 513 6.61 -29.88 -28.97
N ASP A 514 7.87 -29.59 -28.67
CA ASP A 514 9.02 -30.30 -29.25
C ASP A 514 9.62 -31.40 -28.34
N HIS A 515 8.99 -31.70 -27.20
CA HIS A 515 9.51 -32.64 -26.17
C HIS A 515 10.95 -32.34 -25.70
N LYS A 516 11.41 -31.09 -25.84
CA LYS A 516 12.78 -30.70 -25.47
C LYS A 516 12.76 -29.98 -24.12
N ARG A 517 13.32 -30.64 -23.11
CA ARG A 517 13.72 -30.01 -21.85
C ARG A 517 15.13 -29.44 -22.03
N SER A 518 15.27 -28.12 -22.05
CA SER A 518 16.57 -27.47 -22.06
C SER A 518 16.79 -26.72 -20.75
N LEU A 519 17.87 -27.07 -20.05
CA LEU A 519 18.36 -26.25 -18.95
C LEU A 519 19.08 -25.05 -19.55
N VAL A 520 18.44 -23.88 -19.50
CA VAL A 520 19.11 -22.61 -19.78
C VAL A 520 19.81 -22.20 -18.49
N ARG A 521 21.04 -22.70 -18.31
CA ARG A 521 21.89 -22.26 -17.20
C ARG A 521 22.56 -20.96 -17.58
N GLY A 522 22.35 -19.93 -16.78
CA GLY A 522 23.13 -18.73 -16.88
C GLY A 522 24.60 -19.00 -16.60
N ARG A 523 25.50 -18.66 -17.54
CA ARG A 523 26.94 -18.61 -17.28
C ARG A 523 27.35 -17.30 -16.63
#